data_AF-A0A4P9VSD8-F1
#
_entry.id   AF-A0A4P9VSD8-F1
#
_cell.length_a   1.000
_cell.length_b   1.000
_cell.length_c   1.000
_cell.angle_alpha   90.00
_cell.angle_beta   90.00
_cell.angle_gamma   90.00
#
_symmetry.space_group_name_H-M   'P 1'
#
loop_
_entity.id
_entity.type
_entity.pdbx_description
1 polymer ?
#
loop_
_entity_poly.entity_id
_entity_poly.type
_entity_poly.pdbx_seq_one_letter_code
_entity_poly.pdbx_strand_id
1 'polypeptide(L)'
;MSKLYKINEQYAIYRDNESTLFAVSEDGGIILDDKVYSDIVNFLLFKHASLEQIIYNFLLVHPPAVLLRAFKHLCSSKVICPVDSNSELSISENISKLMSEKFKPIFKSLNAIELDQEYSIRSMLEQQSFKLSDLANLSVVVVNDYLDLRLDKINQKFRKKKKKWLLFKPFGKQIMVGPIFSPADNNFCWECLAYRLKMHRPFTYLQDNVKRIIQWPKPIMTELSLNVAIDLLQQRLIDLDYKGITGYSTILSLNLTTGQLDSYQVYKRPQCSKCGIAQKVNYSSLQINAKSPVNDYGGGYRSVSPQKTYLKYQHLVSPVTGIIPNIIEYSQSESALIHNYSSGRNLALQSKSLFWLNNHLRSCNGGKGKSKWQAKTGALCEAIERYSMIYHGQQPCKSSTSFVELGDTAIHPNRCMNFSESQFVNREAINQQCSAFYSLVPVKFDPYHRVDWTSVYSLVDHTIKYLPSAFCYAQYPHDDEKALIAYPDSNGCAAGNTHAEAILQGTFELIERDAAAIWWYNKIPRAEVDLQCIGNDYITSIIQFYKSKGRALYVLDITTDFNIPTFVAISYKLSNGKGAALF
;
A
#
# COMPACT_ATOMS: atom_id res chain seq x y z
N MET A 1 48.26 -6.59 22.99
CA MET A 1 48.75 -5.31 22.43
C MET A 1 47.71 -4.25 22.71
N SER A 2 48.09 -3.12 23.30
CA SER A 2 47.18 -2.00 23.54
C SER A 2 46.69 -1.42 22.21
N LYS A 3 45.40 -1.08 22.11
CA LYS A 3 44.83 -0.47 20.90
C LYS A 3 45.29 0.98 20.78
N LEU A 4 45.76 1.38 19.60
CA LEU A 4 46.11 2.77 19.26
C LEU A 4 44.87 3.51 18.74
N TYR A 5 44.81 4.83 18.93
CA TYR A 5 43.69 5.69 18.53
C TYR A 5 44.19 6.88 17.69
N LYS A 6 43.33 7.41 16.82
CA LYS A 6 43.54 8.59 15.96
C LYS A 6 42.30 9.49 15.95
N ILE A 7 42.42 10.72 15.47
CA ILE A 7 41.26 11.56 15.14
C ILE A 7 40.47 10.91 13.99
N ASN A 8 39.15 10.91 14.10
CA ASN A 8 38.27 10.41 13.06
C ASN A 8 38.22 11.41 11.90
N GLU A 9 38.57 10.95 10.69
CA GLU A 9 38.70 11.77 9.48
C GLU A 9 37.39 12.43 9.02
N GLN A 10 36.24 11.99 9.54
CA GLN A 10 34.96 12.67 9.34
C GLN A 10 34.88 14.05 10.03
N TYR A 11 35.79 14.34 10.96
CA TYR A 11 35.82 15.59 11.72
C TYR A 11 37.02 16.46 11.34
N ALA A 12 36.75 17.68 10.90
CA ALA A 12 37.73 18.76 10.88
C ALA A 12 37.83 19.38 12.28
N ILE A 13 39.05 19.54 12.79
CA ILE A 13 39.30 20.14 14.11
C ILE A 13 39.68 21.60 13.93
N TYR A 14 38.89 22.50 14.50
CA TYR A 14 39.17 23.93 14.55
C TYR A 14 39.45 24.35 15.99
N ARG A 15 40.60 24.97 16.21
CA ARG A 15 40.98 25.49 17.51
C ARG A 15 40.54 26.95 17.62
N ASP A 16 39.81 27.27 18.67
CA ASP A 16 39.41 28.64 18.98
C ASP A 16 40.38 29.28 19.99
N ASN A 17 40.71 28.54 21.05
CA ASN A 17 41.66 29.01 22.07
C ASN A 17 42.40 27.82 22.72
N GLU A 18 43.06 28.02 23.87
CA GLU A 18 43.80 26.93 24.52
C GLU A 18 42.93 25.77 25.04
N SER A 19 41.72 26.07 25.49
CA SER A 19 40.80 25.10 26.11
C SER A 19 39.68 24.65 25.19
N THR A 20 39.34 25.46 24.19
CA THR A 20 38.15 25.22 23.35
C THR A 20 38.53 24.83 21.93
N LEU A 21 37.94 23.73 21.46
CA LEU A 21 38.05 23.27 20.09
C LEU A 21 36.73 22.74 19.56
N PHE A 22 36.56 22.88 18.25
CA PHE A 22 35.39 22.44 17.51
C PHE A 22 35.78 21.24 16.66
N ALA A 23 35.06 20.12 16.83
CA ALA A 23 35.12 19.00 15.90
C ALA A 23 33.88 19.08 15.00
N VAL A 24 34.07 19.38 13.72
CA VAL A 24 32.98 19.65 12.76
C VAL A 24 32.98 18.60 11.64
N SER A 25 31.81 18.03 11.34
CA SER A 25 31.57 17.08 10.25
C SER A 25 30.36 17.52 9.42
N GLU A 26 30.08 16.82 8.31
CA GLU A 26 28.88 17.06 7.49
C GLU A 26 27.57 16.81 8.26
N ASP A 27 27.61 15.93 9.26
CA ASP A 27 26.44 15.52 10.06
C ASP A 27 26.24 16.38 11.33
N GLY A 28 27.11 17.36 11.60
CA GLY A 28 27.03 18.27 12.74
C GLY A 28 28.38 18.66 13.35
N GLY A 29 28.36 19.30 14.51
CA GLY A 29 29.60 19.72 15.20
C GLY A 29 29.52 19.55 16.71
N ILE A 30 30.67 19.34 17.34
CA ILE A 30 30.81 19.21 18.79
C ILE A 30 31.81 20.25 19.29
N ILE A 31 31.41 21.00 20.31
CA ILE A 31 32.27 21.90 21.05
C ILE A 31 32.89 21.11 22.20
N LEU A 32 34.21 21.08 22.24
CA LEU A 32 35.00 20.46 23.29
C LEU A 32 35.67 21.59 24.08
N ASP A 33 35.01 22.00 25.16
CA ASP A 33 35.34 23.19 25.95
C ASP A 33 36.00 22.81 27.28
N ASP A 34 37.18 22.17 27.19
CA ASP A 34 38.05 21.89 28.33
C ASP A 34 39.47 21.59 27.81
N LYS A 35 40.47 22.10 28.51
CA LYS A 35 41.89 21.91 28.18
C LYS A 35 42.27 20.43 28.07
N VAL A 36 41.63 19.53 28.83
CA VAL A 36 41.89 18.08 28.70
C VAL A 36 41.52 17.53 27.31
N TYR A 37 40.45 18.02 26.69
CA TYR A 37 40.09 17.61 25.33
C TYR A 37 41.08 18.17 24.31
N SER A 38 41.49 19.42 24.51
CA SER A 38 42.51 20.09 23.68
C SER A 38 43.82 19.32 23.68
N ASP A 39 44.31 18.96 24.85
CA ASP A 39 45.58 18.26 24.97
C ASP A 39 45.52 16.86 24.34
N ILE A 40 44.44 16.10 24.58
CA ILE A 40 44.27 14.76 23.99
C ILE A 40 44.10 14.83 22.47
N VAL A 41 43.24 15.73 21.96
CA VAL A 41 42.97 15.86 20.52
C VAL A 41 44.21 16.36 19.78
N ASN A 42 44.90 17.38 20.31
CA ASN A 42 46.13 17.87 19.70
C ASN A 42 47.22 16.80 19.69
N PHE A 43 47.36 16.02 20.76
CA PHE A 43 48.30 14.91 20.78
C PHE A 43 47.99 13.86 19.71
N LEU A 44 46.71 13.56 19.50
CA LEU A 44 46.25 12.59 18.51
C LEU A 44 46.22 13.12 17.06
N LEU A 45 46.28 14.44 16.85
CA LEU A 45 46.45 15.04 15.52
C LEU A 45 47.83 14.72 14.93
N PHE A 46 48.85 14.63 15.77
CA PHE A 46 50.23 14.41 15.32
C PHE A 46 50.69 12.96 15.45
N LYS A 47 50.04 12.15 16.30
CA LYS A 47 50.50 10.79 16.57
C LYS A 47 49.38 9.85 17.02
N HIS A 48 49.42 8.62 16.53
CA HIS A 48 48.59 7.53 17.04
C HIS A 48 49.08 7.07 18.42
N ALA A 49 48.18 7.01 19.40
CA ALA A 49 48.55 6.66 20.77
C ALA A 49 47.54 5.72 21.43
N SER A 50 48.03 4.86 22.33
CA SER A 50 47.16 4.06 23.21
C SER A 50 46.66 4.87 24.39
N LEU A 51 45.62 4.39 25.05
CA LEU A 51 45.10 5.02 26.26
C LEU A 51 46.18 5.17 27.34
N GLU A 52 47.02 4.15 27.52
CA GLU A 52 48.12 4.18 28.49
C GLU A 52 49.14 5.26 28.14
N GLN A 53 49.42 5.47 26.84
CA GLN A 53 50.34 6.52 26.37
C GLN A 53 49.76 7.92 26.56
N ILE A 54 48.46 8.10 26.29
CA ILE A 54 47.77 9.36 26.54
C ILE A 54 47.79 9.69 28.04
N ILE A 55 47.49 8.71 28.90
CA ILE A 55 47.53 8.88 30.35
C ILE A 55 48.96 9.22 30.80
N TYR A 56 49.96 8.48 30.33
CA TYR A 56 51.35 8.72 30.70
C TYR A 56 51.82 10.13 30.30
N ASN A 57 51.44 10.60 29.11
CA ASN A 57 51.86 11.90 28.60
C ASN A 57 51.25 13.09 29.36
N PHE A 58 50.07 12.91 29.95
CA PHE A 58 49.31 14.00 30.56
C PHE A 58 49.01 13.84 32.06
N LEU A 59 49.48 12.78 32.72
CA LEU A 59 49.19 12.54 34.15
C LEU A 59 49.74 13.62 35.10
N LEU A 60 50.77 14.37 34.68
CA LEU A 60 51.34 15.48 35.45
C LEU A 60 50.52 16.78 35.33
N VAL A 61 49.63 16.85 34.35
CA VAL A 61 48.84 18.05 34.01
C VAL A 61 47.36 17.83 34.30
N HIS A 62 46.85 16.61 34.11
CA HIS A 62 45.45 16.23 34.32
C HIS A 62 45.32 14.98 35.19
N PRO A 63 44.36 14.91 36.13
CA PRO A 63 44.12 13.71 36.92
C PRO A 63 43.73 12.51 36.03
N PRO A 64 44.18 11.28 36.34
CA PRO A 64 43.88 10.08 35.53
C PRO A 64 42.39 9.84 35.29
N ALA A 65 41.53 10.13 36.28
CA ALA A 65 40.09 9.99 36.16
C ALA A 65 39.47 10.95 35.13
N VAL A 66 40.04 12.16 34.98
CA VAL A 66 39.61 13.17 34.02
C VAL A 66 40.05 12.76 32.62
N LEU A 67 41.30 12.30 32.46
CA LEU A 67 41.81 11.76 31.18
C LEU A 67 40.98 10.57 30.69
N LEU A 68 40.63 9.63 31.58
CA LEU A 68 39.78 8.48 31.25
C LEU A 68 38.37 8.90 30.82
N ARG A 69 37.79 9.89 31.49
CA ARG A 69 36.46 10.40 31.16
C ARG A 69 36.47 11.12 29.80
N ALA A 70 37.45 11.99 29.59
CA ALA A 70 37.61 12.72 28.34
C ALA A 70 37.84 11.77 27.16
N PHE A 71 38.70 10.77 27.33
CA PHE A 71 38.93 9.74 26.32
C PHE A 71 37.66 8.94 25.98
N LYS A 72 36.91 8.48 26.99
CA LYS A 72 35.64 7.78 26.77
C LYS A 72 34.62 8.67 26.05
N HIS A 73 34.54 9.94 26.43
CA HIS A 73 33.67 10.90 25.78
C HIS A 73 34.04 11.05 24.29
N LEU A 74 35.31 11.29 23.97
CA LEU A 74 35.82 11.40 22.60
C LEU A 74 35.57 10.14 21.74
N CYS A 75 35.65 8.95 22.33
CA CYS A 75 35.28 7.71 21.64
C CYS A 75 33.78 7.61 21.40
N SER A 76 32.96 7.96 22.41
CA SER A 76 31.50 7.88 22.31
C SER A 76 30.92 8.90 21.33
N SER A 77 31.53 10.08 21.25
CA SER A 77 31.22 11.13 20.27
C SER A 77 31.84 10.86 18.89
N LYS A 78 32.62 9.79 18.76
CA LYS A 78 33.33 9.37 17.55
C LYS A 78 34.35 10.39 17.02
N VAL A 79 34.77 11.35 17.84
CA VAL A 79 35.84 12.31 17.48
C VAL A 79 37.18 11.59 17.36
N ILE A 80 37.40 10.53 18.14
CA ILE A 80 38.57 9.64 18.01
C ILE A 80 38.14 8.19 17.78
N CYS A 81 38.94 7.44 17.01
CA CYS A 81 38.66 6.05 16.67
C CYS A 81 39.94 5.19 16.68
N PRO A 82 39.83 3.84 16.83
CA PRO A 82 40.99 2.96 16.82
C PRO A 82 41.72 2.92 15.46
N VAL A 83 43.05 2.88 15.51
CA VAL A 83 43.95 2.68 14.38
C VAL A 83 44.09 1.18 14.15
N ASP A 84 43.16 0.59 13.39
CA ASP A 84 43.40 -0.75 12.85
C ASP A 84 44.36 -0.63 11.66
N SER A 85 45.30 -1.58 11.55
CA SER A 85 46.42 -1.59 10.60
C SER A 85 45.97 -1.52 9.13
N ASN A 86 45.97 -0.30 8.58
CA ASN A 86 46.25 0.11 7.19
C ASN A 86 45.39 1.35 6.86
N SER A 87 45.98 2.55 6.90
CA SER A 87 45.40 3.73 6.23
C SER A 87 46.39 4.90 6.17
N GLU A 88 47.20 4.97 5.13
CA GLU A 88 47.29 6.23 4.37
C GLU A 88 46.20 6.15 3.30
N LEU A 89 45.50 7.25 2.97
CA LEU A 89 44.88 7.59 1.66
C LEU A 89 43.54 8.34 1.75
N SER A 90 43.26 9.09 0.68
CA SER A 90 42.32 10.20 0.49
C SER A 90 40.82 9.86 0.47
N ILE A 91 40.02 10.89 0.78
CA ILE A 91 38.58 10.85 1.13
C ILE A 91 37.65 10.30 0.02
N SER A 92 38.00 10.40 -1.27
CA SER A 92 37.12 9.90 -2.34
C SER A 92 37.30 8.42 -2.68
N GLU A 93 38.49 7.84 -2.48
CA GLU A 93 38.70 6.39 -2.65
C GLU A 93 38.25 5.59 -1.41
N ASN A 94 38.19 6.26 -0.25
CA ASN A 94 38.08 5.57 1.02
C ASN A 94 36.67 5.17 1.45
N ILE A 95 35.55 5.73 0.95
CA ILE A 95 34.25 5.11 1.28
C ILE A 95 34.20 3.69 0.69
N SER A 96 34.62 3.51 -0.56
CA SER A 96 34.70 2.18 -1.19
C SER A 96 35.79 1.28 -0.58
N LYS A 97 36.95 1.84 -0.19
CA LYS A 97 38.07 1.05 0.34
C LYS A 97 37.92 0.72 1.84
N LEU A 98 37.51 1.65 2.71
CA LEU A 98 37.14 1.35 4.10
C LEU A 98 35.94 0.39 4.18
N MET A 99 34.99 0.47 3.24
CA MET A 99 33.90 -0.53 3.11
C MET A 99 34.36 -1.90 2.59
N SER A 100 35.55 -2.03 2.04
CA SER A 100 36.09 -3.32 1.56
C SER A 100 37.06 -3.99 2.54
N GLU A 101 37.75 -3.19 3.38
CA GLU A 101 38.74 -3.67 4.34
C GLU A 101 38.18 -3.88 5.77
N LYS A 102 37.31 -2.98 6.28
CA LYS A 102 36.64 -3.16 7.59
C LYS A 102 35.30 -3.88 7.50
N PHE A 103 34.62 -3.77 6.36
CA PHE A 103 33.42 -4.52 6.06
C PHE A 103 33.80 -5.71 5.18
N LYS A 104 33.43 -6.93 5.59
CA LYS A 104 33.30 -8.04 4.65
C LYS A 104 31.88 -7.93 4.10
N PRO A 105 31.62 -7.23 2.97
CA PRO A 105 30.28 -7.22 2.41
C PRO A 105 29.78 -8.66 2.26
N ILE A 106 28.57 -8.93 2.74
CA ILE A 106 27.98 -10.27 2.66
C ILE A 106 27.86 -10.68 1.18
N PHE A 107 27.71 -9.68 0.31
CA PHE A 107 27.62 -9.83 -1.13
C PHE A 107 28.92 -9.43 -1.87
N LYS A 108 30.07 -10.04 -1.54
CA LYS A 108 31.30 -9.92 -2.35
C LYS A 108 31.18 -10.54 -3.74
N SER A 109 30.27 -11.50 -3.88
CA SER A 109 29.92 -12.09 -5.16
C SER A 109 28.43 -12.02 -5.45
N LEU A 110 28.09 -11.79 -6.72
CA LEU A 110 26.73 -11.70 -7.21
C LEU A 110 26.55 -12.61 -8.43
N ASN A 111 25.39 -13.22 -8.56
CA ASN A 111 24.98 -13.87 -9.81
C ASN A 111 24.06 -12.92 -10.59
N ALA A 112 24.54 -12.32 -11.67
CA ALA A 112 23.75 -11.42 -12.51
C ALA A 112 22.99 -12.20 -13.60
N ILE A 113 21.65 -12.20 -13.53
CA ILE A 113 20.77 -12.80 -14.52
C ILE A 113 20.09 -11.67 -15.28
N GLU A 114 20.53 -11.44 -16.51
CA GLU A 114 19.92 -10.49 -17.43
C GLU A 114 18.86 -11.23 -18.24
N LEU A 115 17.62 -10.75 -18.18
CA LEU A 115 16.55 -11.35 -18.96
C LEU A 115 16.67 -10.99 -20.45
N ASP A 116 17.17 -9.80 -20.74
CA ASP A 116 17.34 -9.30 -22.10
C ASP A 116 18.83 -9.09 -22.39
N GLN A 117 19.31 -9.66 -23.49
CA GLN A 117 20.73 -9.63 -23.87
C GLN A 117 21.13 -8.34 -24.63
N GLU A 118 20.16 -7.47 -24.95
CA GLU A 118 20.43 -6.21 -25.66
C GLU A 118 21.33 -5.27 -24.82
N TYR A 119 21.33 -5.41 -23.48
CA TYR A 119 22.07 -4.54 -22.57
C TYR A 119 22.71 -5.35 -21.44
N SER A 120 24.04 -5.41 -21.44
CA SER A 120 24.81 -6.05 -20.37
C SER A 120 25.24 -5.00 -19.35
N ILE A 121 24.87 -5.20 -18.10
CA ILE A 121 25.37 -4.41 -16.96
C ILE A 121 26.56 -5.09 -16.27
N ARG A 122 26.97 -6.27 -16.74
CA ARG A 122 28.02 -7.09 -16.11
C ARG A 122 29.35 -6.35 -16.01
N SER A 123 29.78 -5.70 -17.09
CA SER A 123 31.04 -4.94 -17.11
C SER A 123 31.03 -3.79 -16.09
N MET A 124 29.89 -3.12 -15.92
CA MET A 124 29.74 -2.02 -14.98
C MET A 124 29.71 -2.50 -13.53
N LEU A 125 29.08 -3.65 -13.26
CA LEU A 125 29.13 -4.30 -11.95
C LEU A 125 30.56 -4.74 -11.59
N GLU A 126 31.31 -5.26 -12.55
CA GLU A 126 32.70 -5.65 -12.36
C GLU A 126 33.62 -4.44 -12.11
N GLN A 127 33.40 -3.32 -12.81
CA GLN A 127 34.10 -2.05 -12.56
C GLN A 127 33.87 -1.52 -11.14
N GLN A 128 32.69 -1.77 -10.55
CA GLN A 128 32.35 -1.41 -9.17
C GLN A 128 32.79 -2.46 -8.14
N SER A 129 33.79 -3.30 -8.47
CA SER A 129 34.39 -4.30 -7.57
C SER A 129 33.50 -5.48 -7.13
N PHE A 130 32.35 -5.73 -7.79
CA PHE A 130 31.56 -6.94 -7.56
C PHE A 130 32.15 -8.14 -8.32
N LYS A 131 32.40 -9.27 -7.64
CA LYS A 131 32.80 -10.51 -8.32
C LYS A 131 31.57 -11.26 -8.85
N LEU A 132 31.42 -11.36 -10.17
CA LEU A 132 30.32 -12.14 -10.73
C LEU A 132 30.60 -13.65 -10.61
N SER A 133 29.66 -14.39 -10.02
CA SER A 133 29.77 -15.84 -9.85
C SER A 133 28.40 -16.51 -9.76
N ASP A 134 28.20 -17.60 -10.50
CA ASP A 134 26.95 -18.38 -10.45
C ASP A 134 26.68 -19.00 -9.07
N LEU A 135 27.75 -19.23 -8.29
CA LEU A 135 27.75 -19.77 -6.94
C LEU A 135 27.45 -18.72 -5.85
N ALA A 136 27.27 -17.45 -6.23
CA ALA A 136 26.97 -16.38 -5.29
C ALA A 136 25.68 -16.64 -4.49
N ASN A 137 25.70 -16.20 -3.22
CA ASN A 137 24.60 -16.33 -2.27
C ASN A 137 23.38 -15.45 -2.63
N LEU A 138 23.58 -14.42 -3.45
CA LEU A 138 22.52 -13.56 -3.98
C LEU A 138 22.55 -13.55 -5.50
N SER A 139 21.38 -13.71 -6.13
CA SER A 139 21.22 -13.45 -7.56
C SER A 139 20.55 -12.09 -7.80
N VAL A 140 21.16 -11.23 -8.61
CA VAL A 140 20.54 -10.00 -9.09
C VAL A 140 19.88 -10.31 -10.43
N VAL A 141 18.57 -10.12 -10.52
CA VAL A 141 17.80 -10.35 -11.75
C VAL A 141 17.47 -9.01 -12.37
N VAL A 142 18.07 -8.73 -13.52
CA VAL A 142 17.97 -7.48 -14.26
C VAL A 142 16.81 -7.57 -15.23
N VAL A 143 15.89 -6.61 -15.16
CA VAL A 143 14.66 -6.60 -15.93
C VAL A 143 14.35 -5.24 -16.51
N ASN A 144 13.67 -5.23 -17.66
CA ASN A 144 13.03 -4.03 -18.20
C ASN A 144 11.77 -3.66 -17.42
N ASP A 145 11.06 -4.66 -16.91
CA ASP A 145 9.84 -4.46 -16.12
C ASP A 145 9.64 -5.54 -15.05
N TYR A 146 9.07 -5.16 -13.90
CA TYR A 146 8.85 -6.06 -12.77
C TYR A 146 7.69 -7.06 -13.00
N LEU A 147 6.89 -6.87 -14.06
CA LEU A 147 5.84 -7.79 -14.51
C LEU A 147 6.28 -8.72 -15.64
N ASP A 148 7.57 -8.79 -15.97
CA ASP A 148 8.09 -9.72 -16.98
C ASP A 148 7.66 -11.17 -16.68
N LEU A 149 7.01 -11.81 -17.65
CA LEU A 149 6.43 -13.16 -17.49
C LEU A 149 7.49 -14.23 -17.21
N ARG A 150 8.76 -14.03 -17.60
CA ARG A 150 9.87 -14.93 -17.30
C ARG A 150 10.17 -14.99 -15.80
N LEU A 151 9.78 -13.97 -15.04
CA LEU A 151 9.99 -13.91 -13.59
C LEU A 151 9.20 -14.96 -12.82
N ASP A 152 8.05 -15.46 -13.31
CA ASP A 152 7.34 -16.56 -12.64
C ASP A 152 8.21 -17.83 -12.62
N LYS A 153 8.86 -18.15 -13.76
CA LYS A 153 9.77 -19.31 -13.86
C LYS A 153 10.98 -19.15 -12.93
N ILE A 154 11.56 -17.95 -12.86
CA ILE A 154 12.68 -17.64 -11.95
C ILE A 154 12.24 -17.77 -10.49
N ASN A 155 11.10 -17.18 -10.14
CA ASN A 155 10.53 -17.26 -8.80
C ASN A 155 10.32 -18.72 -8.37
N GLN A 156 9.75 -19.56 -9.22
CA GLN A 156 9.59 -20.99 -8.94
C GLN A 156 10.92 -21.72 -8.76
N LYS A 157 11.89 -21.49 -9.66
CA LYS A 157 13.24 -22.09 -9.60
C LYS A 157 13.95 -21.72 -8.29
N PHE A 158 13.97 -20.44 -7.94
CA PHE A 158 14.65 -19.96 -6.73
C PHE A 158 13.95 -20.34 -5.45
N ARG A 159 12.61 -20.45 -5.45
CA ARG A 159 11.88 -21.03 -4.32
C ARG A 159 12.25 -22.49 -4.08
N LYS A 160 12.27 -23.33 -5.14
CA LYS A 160 12.68 -24.74 -5.04
C LYS A 160 14.12 -24.88 -4.50
N LYS A 161 15.03 -23.99 -4.95
CA LYS A 161 16.44 -23.98 -4.52
C LYS A 161 16.70 -23.20 -3.22
N LYS A 162 15.67 -22.59 -2.61
CA LYS A 162 15.81 -21.64 -1.49
C LYS A 162 16.86 -20.53 -1.71
N LYS A 163 17.07 -20.11 -2.97
CA LYS A 163 18.08 -19.11 -3.35
C LYS A 163 17.53 -17.70 -3.15
N LYS A 164 18.31 -16.81 -2.50
CA LYS A 164 17.99 -15.38 -2.37
C LYS A 164 18.20 -14.67 -3.69
N TRP A 165 17.32 -13.73 -4.02
CA TRP A 165 17.46 -12.94 -5.24
C TRP A 165 16.85 -11.55 -5.13
N LEU A 166 17.49 -10.57 -5.78
CA LEU A 166 17.10 -9.16 -5.85
C LEU A 166 16.57 -8.86 -7.25
N LEU A 167 15.48 -8.10 -7.34
CA LEU A 167 15.04 -7.51 -8.60
C LEU A 167 15.71 -6.16 -8.85
N PHE A 168 16.13 -5.93 -10.08
CA PHE A 168 16.76 -4.67 -10.49
C PHE A 168 16.22 -4.24 -11.84
N LYS A 169 15.69 -3.01 -11.91
CA LYS A 169 15.29 -2.35 -13.14
C LYS A 169 16.14 -1.09 -13.27
N PRO A 170 17.22 -1.12 -14.07
CA PRO A 170 18.06 0.04 -14.31
C PRO A 170 17.52 1.01 -15.37
N PHE A 171 16.47 0.63 -16.10
CA PHE A 171 16.07 1.32 -17.32
C PHE A 171 14.75 2.11 -17.17
N GLY A 172 14.59 3.14 -18.00
CA GLY A 172 13.39 3.96 -18.08
C GLY A 172 13.37 5.10 -17.06
N LYS A 173 12.24 5.84 -16.99
CA LYS A 173 12.13 7.02 -16.10
C LYS A 173 12.21 6.71 -14.61
N GLN A 174 11.94 5.45 -14.23
CA GLN A 174 11.99 4.98 -12.85
C GLN A 174 12.98 3.82 -12.76
N ILE A 175 14.12 4.09 -12.13
CA ILE A 175 15.04 3.05 -11.67
C ILE A 175 14.41 2.42 -10.44
N MET A 176 14.46 1.09 -10.34
CA MET A 176 13.93 0.37 -9.19
C MET A 176 14.91 -0.71 -8.72
N VAL A 177 15.23 -0.70 -7.43
CA VAL A 177 16.10 -1.69 -6.78
C VAL A 177 15.34 -2.38 -5.66
N GLY A 178 15.27 -3.71 -5.73
CA GLY A 178 14.54 -4.54 -4.79
C GLY A 178 13.14 -4.95 -5.28
N PRO A 179 12.36 -5.68 -4.47
CA PRO A 179 12.75 -6.17 -3.17
C PRO A 179 13.76 -7.30 -3.34
N ILE A 180 14.28 -7.78 -2.21
CA ILE A 180 14.99 -9.06 -2.20
C ILE A 180 14.02 -10.13 -1.70
N PHE A 181 13.86 -11.14 -2.53
CA PHE A 181 13.11 -12.33 -2.19
C PHE A 181 14.03 -13.31 -1.47
N SER A 182 13.61 -13.71 -0.27
CA SER A 182 14.26 -14.75 0.52
C SER A 182 13.28 -15.91 0.74
N PRO A 183 13.27 -16.91 -0.16
CA PRO A 183 12.36 -18.05 -0.02
C PRO A 183 12.56 -18.87 1.25
N ALA A 184 13.78 -18.90 1.79
CA ALA A 184 14.12 -19.61 3.02
C ALA A 184 13.37 -19.05 4.25
N ASP A 185 13.16 -17.74 4.28
CA ASP A 185 12.51 -17.05 5.40
C ASP A 185 10.98 -17.12 5.33
N ASN A 186 10.43 -17.85 4.34
CA ASN A 186 9.00 -17.94 4.07
C ASN A 186 8.30 -16.55 4.00
N ASN A 187 8.99 -15.56 3.45
CA ASN A 187 8.46 -14.20 3.27
C ASN A 187 7.54 -14.10 2.04
N PHE A 188 7.39 -12.90 1.48
CA PHE A 188 6.73 -12.66 0.20
C PHE A 188 7.52 -13.26 -0.96
N CYS A 189 6.85 -13.60 -2.06
CA CYS A 189 7.48 -14.01 -3.31
C CYS A 189 7.15 -13.02 -4.43
N TRP A 190 7.71 -13.24 -5.62
CA TRP A 190 7.42 -12.37 -6.77
C TRP A 190 5.92 -12.29 -7.08
N GLU A 191 5.18 -13.40 -7.01
CA GLU A 191 3.72 -13.38 -7.20
C GLU A 191 2.97 -12.46 -6.21
N CYS A 192 3.49 -12.26 -4.99
CA CYS A 192 2.90 -11.29 -4.06
C CYS A 192 3.04 -9.85 -4.58
N LEU A 193 4.22 -9.53 -5.12
CA LEU A 193 4.51 -8.22 -5.71
C LEU A 193 3.78 -8.02 -7.04
N ALA A 194 3.88 -8.99 -7.95
CA ALA A 194 3.27 -8.95 -9.27
C ALA A 194 1.76 -8.75 -9.19
N TYR A 195 1.09 -9.41 -8.23
CA TYR A 195 -0.34 -9.19 -7.98
C TYR A 195 -0.66 -7.72 -7.70
N ARG A 196 0.11 -7.05 -6.83
CA ARG A 196 -0.10 -5.63 -6.50
C ARG A 196 0.24 -4.72 -7.68
N LEU A 197 1.35 -4.97 -8.37
CA LEU A 197 1.75 -4.19 -9.55
C LEU A 197 0.71 -4.23 -10.68
N LYS A 198 0.13 -5.42 -10.95
CA LYS A 198 -0.93 -5.58 -11.96
C LYS A 198 -2.15 -4.72 -11.66
N MET A 199 -2.54 -4.61 -10.39
CA MET A 199 -3.68 -3.76 -9.99
C MET A 199 -3.46 -2.29 -10.32
N HIS A 200 -2.23 -1.79 -10.15
CA HIS A 200 -1.86 -0.40 -10.50
C HIS A 200 -1.71 -0.17 -12.01
N ARG A 201 -1.74 -1.23 -12.84
CA ARG A 201 -1.51 -1.15 -14.29
C ARG A 201 -2.66 -1.78 -15.10
N PRO A 202 -3.82 -1.09 -15.19
CA PRO A 202 -5.03 -1.65 -15.80
C PRO A 202 -4.87 -1.98 -17.28
N PHE A 203 -4.03 -1.24 -18.01
CA PHE A 203 -3.76 -1.49 -19.43
C PHE A 203 -2.97 -2.78 -19.64
N THR A 204 -2.04 -3.11 -18.76
CA THR A 204 -1.32 -4.40 -18.81
C THR A 204 -2.29 -5.57 -18.61
N TYR A 205 -3.22 -5.43 -17.67
CA TYR A 205 -4.25 -6.45 -17.46
C TYR A 205 -5.17 -6.61 -18.67
N LEU A 206 -5.59 -5.51 -19.30
CA LEU A 206 -6.38 -5.57 -20.54
C LEU A 206 -5.59 -6.25 -21.66
N GLN A 207 -4.30 -5.92 -21.83
CA GLN A 207 -3.42 -6.49 -22.84
C GLN A 207 -3.33 -8.02 -22.72
N ASP A 208 -3.11 -8.55 -21.51
CA ASP A 208 -3.04 -9.98 -21.25
C ASP A 208 -4.33 -10.72 -21.67
N ASN A 209 -5.49 -10.06 -21.53
CA ASN A 209 -6.79 -10.66 -21.84
C ASN A 209 -7.21 -10.51 -23.31
N VAL A 210 -6.82 -9.43 -24.00
CA VAL A 210 -7.19 -9.19 -25.40
C VAL A 210 -6.31 -9.98 -26.39
N LYS A 211 -5.32 -10.73 -25.91
CA LYS A 211 -4.39 -11.56 -26.71
C LYS A 211 -3.70 -10.81 -27.87
N ARG A 212 -3.62 -9.47 -27.80
CA ARG A 212 -2.90 -8.65 -28.77
C ARG A 212 -1.48 -8.44 -28.27
N ILE A 213 -0.51 -8.76 -29.12
CA ILE A 213 0.91 -8.48 -28.84
C ILE A 213 1.11 -6.97 -29.01
N ILE A 214 1.06 -6.23 -27.90
CA ILE A 214 1.59 -4.87 -27.85
C ILE A 214 3.04 -5.00 -27.40
N GLN A 215 3.98 -4.59 -28.25
CA GLN A 215 5.39 -4.50 -27.85
C GLN A 215 5.50 -3.50 -26.70
N TRP A 216 6.14 -3.90 -25.59
CA TRP A 216 6.45 -2.97 -24.52
C TRP A 216 7.38 -1.88 -25.09
N PRO A 217 7.12 -0.59 -24.80
CA PRO A 217 7.99 0.46 -25.27
C PRO A 217 9.40 0.23 -24.73
N LYS A 218 10.41 0.32 -25.61
CA LYS A 218 11.80 0.22 -25.18
C LYS A 218 12.08 1.32 -24.13
N PRO A 219 12.63 0.97 -22.97
CA PRO A 219 12.87 1.96 -21.93
C PRO A 219 13.91 2.99 -22.38
N ILE A 220 13.71 4.25 -22.00
CA ILE A 220 14.70 5.31 -22.22
C ILE A 220 15.94 4.99 -21.39
N MET A 221 17.12 5.05 -22.00
CA MET A 221 18.39 4.79 -21.35
C MET A 221 19.48 5.72 -21.89
N THR A 222 20.23 6.30 -20.96
CA THR A 222 21.52 6.96 -21.21
C THR A 222 22.59 6.31 -20.33
N GLU A 223 23.86 6.44 -20.70
CA GLU A 223 24.98 5.94 -19.89
C GLU A 223 24.95 6.52 -18.46
N LEU A 224 24.64 7.82 -18.34
CA LEU A 224 24.44 8.48 -17.05
C LEU A 224 23.34 7.82 -16.21
N SER A 225 22.17 7.54 -16.81
CA SER A 225 21.06 6.89 -16.09
C SER A 225 21.45 5.49 -15.59
N LEU A 226 22.30 4.80 -16.34
CA LEU A 226 22.75 3.46 -15.99
C LEU A 226 23.77 3.49 -14.85
N ASN A 227 24.72 4.43 -14.87
CA ASN A 227 25.65 4.66 -13.74
C ASN A 227 24.89 4.95 -12.45
N VAL A 228 23.93 5.88 -12.49
CA VAL A 228 23.07 6.19 -11.34
C VAL A 228 22.32 4.95 -10.85
N ALA A 229 21.86 4.09 -11.75
CA ALA A 229 21.17 2.87 -11.37
C ALA A 229 22.10 1.85 -10.66
N ILE A 230 23.33 1.71 -11.15
CA ILE A 230 24.34 0.83 -10.55
C ILE A 230 24.77 1.35 -9.19
N ASP A 231 25.00 2.65 -9.05
CA ASP A 231 25.34 3.27 -7.76
C ASP A 231 24.21 3.08 -6.74
N LEU A 232 22.94 3.24 -7.18
CA LEU A 232 21.79 2.99 -6.32
C LEU A 232 21.68 1.50 -5.91
N LEU A 233 22.00 0.57 -6.81
CA LEU A 233 22.08 -0.85 -6.48
C LEU A 233 23.18 -1.14 -5.46
N GLN A 234 24.37 -0.56 -5.65
CA GLN A 234 25.49 -0.72 -4.72
C GLN A 234 25.15 -0.17 -3.34
N GLN A 235 24.62 1.06 -3.27
CA GLN A 235 24.18 1.65 -2.01
C GLN A 235 23.14 0.77 -1.32
N ARG A 236 22.20 0.20 -2.09
CA ARG A 236 21.20 -0.72 -1.53
C ARG A 236 21.81 -1.99 -0.96
N LEU A 237 22.80 -2.58 -1.63
CA LEU A 237 23.49 -3.78 -1.13
C LEU A 237 24.29 -3.46 0.15
N ILE A 238 24.95 -2.31 0.21
CA ILE A 238 25.65 -1.80 1.40
C ILE A 238 24.69 -1.61 2.58
N ASP A 239 23.55 -0.94 2.34
CA ASP A 239 22.51 -0.71 3.36
C ASP A 239 22.00 -2.01 3.98
N LEU A 240 21.84 -3.06 3.17
CA LEU A 240 21.39 -4.38 3.61
C LEU A 240 22.43 -5.12 4.43
N ASP A 241 23.72 -4.88 4.14
CA ASP A 241 24.82 -5.41 4.94
C ASP A 241 24.92 -4.68 6.29
N TYR A 242 24.66 -3.36 6.33
CA TYR A 242 24.73 -2.54 7.54
C TYR A 242 23.54 -2.75 8.50
N LYS A 243 22.31 -2.73 7.98
CA LYS A 243 21.07 -2.78 8.79
C LYS A 243 20.70 -4.20 9.24
N GLY A 244 21.48 -5.21 8.85
CA GLY A 244 21.04 -6.60 8.91
C GLY A 244 19.74 -6.78 8.12
N ILE A 245 19.01 -7.85 8.37
CA ILE A 245 17.87 -8.30 7.55
C ILE A 245 16.66 -7.31 7.50
N THR A 246 16.78 -6.13 8.10
CA THR A 246 15.77 -5.08 8.08
C THR A 246 15.83 -4.27 6.77
N GLY A 247 15.27 -4.81 5.68
CA GLY A 247 15.19 -4.10 4.41
C GLY A 247 14.85 -4.94 3.18
N TYR A 248 14.93 -6.27 3.25
CA TYR A 248 14.64 -7.17 2.11
C TYR A 248 13.28 -6.89 1.46
N SER A 249 12.32 -6.39 2.22
CA SER A 249 10.93 -6.19 1.80
C SER A 249 10.62 -4.86 1.15
N THR A 250 11.58 -3.95 0.95
CA THR A 250 11.31 -2.66 0.26
C THR A 250 11.93 -2.58 -1.12
N ILE A 251 11.24 -1.85 -2.00
CA ILE A 251 11.72 -1.40 -3.31
C ILE A 251 12.17 0.05 -3.15
N LEU A 252 13.40 0.38 -3.51
CA LEU A 252 13.81 1.76 -3.73
C LEU A 252 13.51 2.15 -5.16
N SER A 253 12.88 3.30 -5.37
CA SER A 253 12.60 3.81 -6.70
C SER A 253 13.10 5.24 -6.85
N LEU A 254 13.94 5.48 -7.84
CA LEU A 254 14.42 6.80 -8.20
C LEU A 254 13.76 7.25 -9.49
N ASN A 255 13.03 8.36 -9.43
CA ASN A 255 12.49 9.02 -10.61
C ASN A 255 13.56 9.93 -11.22
N LEU A 256 14.05 9.58 -12.41
CA LEU A 256 15.11 10.33 -13.11
C LEU A 256 14.65 11.70 -13.61
N THR A 257 13.35 11.94 -13.72
CA THR A 257 12.80 13.23 -14.14
C THR A 257 12.66 14.20 -12.97
N THR A 258 12.28 13.72 -11.79
CA THR A 258 12.03 14.56 -10.61
C THR A 258 13.14 14.52 -9.55
N GLY A 259 14.06 13.56 -9.65
CA GLY A 259 15.05 13.27 -8.61
C GLY A 259 14.46 12.62 -7.35
N GLN A 260 13.15 12.35 -7.32
CA GLN A 260 12.48 11.82 -6.14
C GLN A 260 12.90 10.36 -5.89
N LEU A 261 13.36 10.09 -4.68
CA LEU A 261 13.68 8.75 -4.19
C LEU A 261 12.58 8.28 -3.22
N ASP A 262 11.83 7.27 -3.63
CA ASP A 262 10.75 6.67 -2.84
C ASP A 262 11.12 5.26 -2.35
N SER A 263 10.51 4.84 -1.24
CA SER A 263 10.59 3.46 -0.75
C SER A 263 9.21 2.83 -0.67
N TYR A 264 9.05 1.66 -1.30
CA TYR A 264 7.78 0.93 -1.35
C TYR A 264 7.87 -0.41 -0.62
N GLN A 265 7.07 -0.56 0.44
CA GLN A 265 6.98 -1.79 1.21
C GLN A 265 6.24 -2.89 0.43
N VAL A 266 6.84 -4.07 0.34
CA VAL A 266 6.25 -5.27 -0.24
C VAL A 266 5.73 -6.16 0.88
N TYR A 267 4.50 -6.62 0.74
CA TYR A 267 3.81 -7.43 1.74
C TYR A 267 3.65 -8.88 1.26
N LYS A 268 3.84 -9.82 2.18
CA LYS A 268 3.43 -11.20 1.93
C LYS A 268 1.91 -11.25 1.88
N ARG A 269 1.38 -11.88 0.83
CA ARG A 269 -0.05 -12.21 0.75
C ARG A 269 -0.24 -13.61 1.36
N PRO A 270 -0.94 -13.75 2.51
CA PRO A 270 -1.19 -15.05 3.12
C PRO A 270 -1.84 -16.04 2.15
N GLN A 271 -2.71 -15.55 1.26
CA GLN A 271 -3.43 -16.30 0.24
C GLN A 271 -2.69 -16.40 -1.11
N CYS A 272 -1.39 -16.09 -1.19
CA CYS A 272 -0.65 -16.17 -2.45
C CYS A 272 -0.64 -17.62 -3.00
N SER A 273 -0.96 -17.78 -4.28
CA SER A 273 -0.96 -19.10 -4.95
C SER A 273 0.41 -19.80 -5.02
N LYS A 274 1.52 -19.06 -4.83
CA LYS A 274 2.89 -19.59 -4.92
C LYS A 274 3.61 -19.71 -3.58
N CYS A 275 3.31 -18.84 -2.61
CA CYS A 275 3.98 -18.82 -1.30
C CYS A 275 3.06 -18.74 -0.09
N GLY A 276 1.77 -18.60 -0.32
CA GLY A 276 0.75 -18.54 0.71
C GLY A 276 0.26 -19.93 1.11
N ILE A 277 -0.69 -19.93 2.03
CA ILE A 277 -1.45 -21.09 2.46
C ILE A 277 -2.91 -20.78 2.15
N ALA A 278 -3.62 -21.72 1.55
CA ALA A 278 -5.05 -21.56 1.29
C ALA A 278 -5.78 -21.36 2.63
N GLN A 279 -6.43 -20.21 2.79
CA GLN A 279 -7.24 -19.92 3.98
C GLN A 279 -8.66 -20.45 3.74
N LYS A 280 -9.10 -21.38 4.60
CA LYS A 280 -10.52 -21.74 4.70
C LYS A 280 -11.22 -20.73 5.58
N VAL A 281 -12.32 -20.17 5.12
CA VAL A 281 -13.17 -19.30 5.95
C VAL A 281 -13.79 -20.17 7.04
N ASN A 282 -13.48 -19.85 8.30
CA ASN A 282 -14.06 -20.55 9.44
C ASN A 282 -15.13 -19.69 10.11
N TYR A 283 -16.39 -19.92 9.75
CA TYR A 283 -17.53 -19.25 10.37
C TYR A 283 -17.69 -19.55 11.86
N SER A 284 -17.13 -20.65 12.40
CA SER A 284 -17.18 -20.92 13.84
C SER A 284 -16.34 -19.92 14.65
N SER A 285 -15.48 -19.14 13.99
CA SER A 285 -14.64 -18.11 14.61
C SER A 285 -15.23 -16.69 14.55
N LEU A 286 -16.39 -16.53 13.89
CA LEU A 286 -17.15 -15.26 13.87
C LEU A 286 -17.78 -15.02 15.25
N GLN A 287 -16.97 -14.54 16.19
CA GLN A 287 -17.46 -14.03 17.46
C GLN A 287 -18.05 -12.63 17.24
N ILE A 288 -19.37 -12.55 17.05
CA ILE A 288 -20.09 -11.27 17.04
C ILE A 288 -20.29 -10.84 18.50
N ASN A 289 -19.30 -10.15 19.05
CA ASN A 289 -19.41 -9.61 20.40
C ASN A 289 -20.15 -8.26 20.37
N ALA A 290 -21.47 -8.31 20.54
CA ALA A 290 -22.36 -7.15 20.53
C ALA A 290 -22.14 -6.16 21.71
N LYS A 291 -21.25 -6.48 22.66
CA LYS A 291 -21.00 -5.66 23.88
C LYS A 291 -19.80 -4.72 23.78
N SER A 292 -19.17 -4.60 22.61
CA SER A 292 -18.02 -3.69 22.46
C SER A 292 -18.49 -2.24 22.57
N PRO A 293 -17.88 -1.41 23.43
CA PRO A 293 -18.27 0.00 23.54
C PRO A 293 -18.05 0.69 22.19
N VAL A 294 -19.09 1.37 21.69
CA VAL A 294 -19.04 2.18 20.48
C VAL A 294 -19.24 3.64 20.86
N ASN A 295 -18.49 4.52 20.21
CA ASN A 295 -18.66 5.96 20.32
C ASN A 295 -19.19 6.50 19.00
N ASP A 296 -19.98 7.57 19.06
CA ASP A 296 -20.30 8.37 17.88
C ASP A 296 -19.15 9.36 17.63
N TYR A 297 -18.47 9.20 16.49
CA TYR A 297 -17.44 10.12 16.02
C TYR A 297 -17.94 11.06 14.90
N GLY A 298 -19.26 11.22 14.76
CA GLY A 298 -19.90 12.15 13.83
C GLY A 298 -20.31 11.54 12.48
N GLY A 299 -20.16 10.23 12.28
CA GLY A 299 -20.80 9.52 11.16
C GLY A 299 -20.59 8.03 11.24
N GLY A 300 -21.15 7.49 12.32
CA GLY A 300 -21.25 6.07 12.59
C GLY A 300 -20.72 5.74 13.96
N TYR A 301 -21.33 4.73 14.56
CA TYR A 301 -20.89 4.14 15.82
C TYR A 301 -19.67 3.26 15.56
N ARG A 302 -18.53 3.57 16.19
CA ARG A 302 -17.26 2.85 16.04
C ARG A 302 -16.57 2.66 17.38
N SER A 303 -15.88 1.53 17.53
CA SER A 303 -15.07 1.18 18.71
C SER A 303 -13.72 1.89 18.74
N VAL A 304 -13.23 2.36 17.59
CA VAL A 304 -11.93 3.02 17.44
C VAL A 304 -12.11 4.35 16.71
N SER A 305 -11.38 5.37 17.14
CA SER A 305 -11.42 6.68 16.48
C SER A 305 -10.87 6.61 15.04
N PRO A 306 -11.40 7.44 14.11
CA PRO A 306 -10.96 7.43 12.72
C PRO A 306 -9.44 7.58 12.55
N GLN A 307 -8.82 8.50 13.30
CA GLN A 307 -7.37 8.71 13.25
C GLN A 307 -6.56 7.45 13.61
N LYS A 308 -6.98 6.71 14.65
CA LYS A 308 -6.31 5.47 15.06
C LYS A 308 -6.44 4.39 13.99
N THR A 309 -7.64 4.24 13.40
CA THR A 309 -7.86 3.34 12.27
C THR A 309 -6.98 3.73 11.06
N TYR A 310 -6.93 5.01 10.71
CA TYR A 310 -6.08 5.50 9.63
C TYR A 310 -4.61 5.17 9.86
N LEU A 311 -4.06 5.53 11.03
CA LEU A 311 -2.65 5.28 11.33
C LEU A 311 -2.28 3.79 11.31
N LYS A 312 -3.21 2.92 11.72
CA LYS A 312 -3.04 1.46 11.67
C LYS A 312 -2.92 0.95 10.24
N TYR A 313 -3.73 1.46 9.32
CA TYR A 313 -3.86 0.93 7.95
C TYR A 313 -3.24 1.80 6.85
N GLN A 314 -2.65 2.96 7.17
CA GLN A 314 -2.02 3.87 6.19
C GLN A 314 -0.92 3.20 5.36
N HIS A 315 -0.30 2.16 5.88
CA HIS A 315 0.73 1.37 5.21
C HIS A 315 0.23 0.65 3.94
N LEU A 316 -1.09 0.57 3.74
CA LEU A 316 -1.75 0.06 2.54
C LEU A 316 -1.85 1.09 1.41
N VAL A 317 -1.55 2.37 1.69
CA VAL A 317 -1.50 3.46 0.73
C VAL A 317 -0.12 3.48 0.08
N SER A 318 -0.07 3.10 -1.19
CA SER A 318 1.14 3.19 -2.01
C SER A 318 0.76 3.08 -3.50
N PRO A 319 1.37 3.91 -4.36
CA PRO A 319 1.10 3.91 -5.80
C PRO A 319 1.72 2.70 -6.54
N VAL A 320 2.47 1.84 -5.85
CA VAL A 320 3.18 0.71 -6.45
C VAL A 320 2.79 -0.62 -5.80
N THR A 321 2.85 -0.69 -4.47
CA THR A 321 2.69 -1.96 -3.73
C THR A 321 1.45 -1.98 -2.83
N GLY A 322 0.81 -0.84 -2.64
CA GLY A 322 -0.41 -0.66 -1.86
C GLY A 322 -1.65 -1.23 -2.54
N ILE A 323 -2.76 -1.31 -1.80
CA ILE A 323 -4.10 -1.53 -2.38
C ILE A 323 -4.85 -0.23 -2.62
N ILE A 324 -4.23 0.89 -2.25
CA ILE A 324 -4.79 2.24 -2.33
C ILE A 324 -3.71 3.11 -2.97
N PRO A 325 -3.92 3.70 -4.15
CA PRO A 325 -2.88 4.46 -4.85
C PRO A 325 -2.42 5.69 -4.07
N ASN A 326 -3.37 6.45 -3.54
CA ASN A 326 -3.13 7.68 -2.79
C ASN A 326 -4.36 7.99 -1.94
N ILE A 327 -4.23 8.97 -1.04
CA ILE A 327 -5.35 9.59 -0.36
C ILE A 327 -5.14 11.10 -0.44
N ILE A 328 -5.97 11.77 -1.24
CA ILE A 328 -5.88 13.20 -1.54
C ILE A 328 -7.21 13.88 -1.21
N GLU A 329 -7.15 15.14 -0.80
CA GLU A 329 -8.36 15.94 -0.60
C GLU A 329 -8.88 16.40 -1.98
N TYR A 330 -10.20 16.33 -2.22
CA TYR A 330 -10.77 16.66 -3.54
C TYR A 330 -10.53 18.12 -3.95
N SER A 331 -10.51 19.01 -2.97
CA SER A 331 -10.04 20.38 -3.05
C SER A 331 -9.61 20.78 -1.65
N GLN A 332 -8.65 21.70 -1.50
CA GLN A 332 -8.50 22.38 -0.20
C GLN A 332 -9.82 23.10 0.05
N SER A 333 -10.66 22.50 0.88
CA SER A 333 -11.99 23.02 1.13
C SER A 333 -11.86 24.44 1.70
N GLU A 334 -12.51 25.43 1.08
CA GLU A 334 -12.68 26.77 1.68
C GLU A 334 -13.45 26.71 3.02
N SER A 335 -14.06 25.56 3.33
CA SER A 335 -14.96 25.35 4.46
C SER A 335 -14.42 24.32 5.45
N ALA A 336 -14.42 24.69 6.73
CA ALA A 336 -14.14 23.78 7.83
C ALA A 336 -15.28 22.76 8.11
N LEU A 337 -16.37 22.78 7.33
CA LEU A 337 -17.58 21.98 7.59
C LEU A 337 -17.73 20.73 6.71
N ILE A 338 -17.09 20.72 5.54
CA ILE A 338 -17.22 19.63 4.56
C ILE A 338 -15.83 19.10 4.24
N HIS A 339 -15.63 17.82 4.52
CA HIS A 339 -14.38 17.13 4.19
C HIS A 339 -14.65 15.98 3.23
N ASN A 340 -13.98 16.02 2.09
CA ASN A 340 -14.07 14.98 1.06
C ASN A 340 -12.66 14.57 0.62
N TYR A 341 -12.37 13.28 0.70
CA TYR A 341 -11.12 12.70 0.26
C TYR A 341 -11.37 11.71 -0.88
N SER A 342 -10.46 11.68 -1.85
CA SER A 342 -10.37 10.62 -2.84
C SER A 342 -9.27 9.65 -2.44
N SER A 343 -9.52 8.36 -2.60
CA SER A 343 -8.51 7.31 -2.50
C SER A 343 -7.95 6.89 -3.87
N GLY A 344 -8.15 7.72 -4.89
CA GLY A 344 -7.76 7.45 -6.27
C GLY A 344 -8.70 6.47 -6.98
N ARG A 345 -8.20 5.92 -8.10
CA ARG A 345 -8.93 4.93 -8.92
C ARG A 345 -9.25 3.69 -8.10
N ASN A 346 -10.44 3.14 -8.29
CA ASN A 346 -10.79 1.87 -7.70
C ASN A 346 -9.95 0.72 -8.29
N LEU A 347 -8.95 0.26 -7.54
CA LEU A 347 -8.06 -0.83 -7.97
C LEU A 347 -8.77 -2.19 -8.04
N ALA A 348 -9.97 -2.31 -7.47
CA ALA A 348 -10.76 -3.53 -7.53
C ALA A 348 -11.36 -3.84 -8.90
N LEU A 349 -11.44 -2.82 -9.75
CA LEU A 349 -12.02 -2.94 -11.06
C LEU A 349 -10.93 -3.27 -12.09
N GLN A 350 -10.89 -4.53 -12.50
CA GLN A 350 -10.04 -5.03 -13.57
C GLN A 350 -10.90 -5.22 -14.83
N SER A 351 -10.35 -4.94 -16.00
CA SER A 351 -11.12 -4.87 -17.24
C SER A 351 -10.54 -5.81 -18.28
N LYS A 352 -11.34 -6.74 -18.78
CA LYS A 352 -10.96 -7.61 -19.90
C LYS A 352 -11.45 -7.10 -21.26
N SER A 353 -12.32 -6.09 -21.26
CA SER A 353 -12.79 -5.40 -22.47
C SER A 353 -12.71 -3.88 -22.35
N LEU A 354 -12.72 -3.20 -23.50
CA LEU A 354 -12.70 -1.73 -23.58
C LEU A 354 -13.96 -1.11 -22.94
N PHE A 355 -15.10 -1.79 -23.05
CA PHE A 355 -16.34 -1.37 -22.40
C PHE A 355 -16.15 -1.24 -20.88
N TRP A 356 -15.63 -2.29 -20.23
CA TRP A 356 -15.35 -2.26 -18.80
C TRP A 356 -14.24 -1.29 -18.45
N LEU A 357 -13.18 -1.17 -19.28
CA LEU A 357 -12.10 -0.24 -19.00
C LEU A 357 -12.58 1.22 -18.93
N ASN A 358 -13.41 1.66 -19.88
CA ASN A 358 -13.92 3.03 -19.89
C ASN A 358 -14.81 3.33 -18.66
N ASN A 359 -15.60 2.36 -18.20
CA ASN A 359 -16.41 2.49 -16.99
C ASN A 359 -15.55 2.49 -15.71
N HIS A 360 -14.59 1.56 -15.63
CA HIS A 360 -13.74 1.38 -14.45
C HIS A 360 -12.75 2.51 -14.23
N LEU A 361 -12.22 3.14 -15.30
CA LEU A 361 -11.33 4.29 -15.20
C LEU A 361 -11.99 5.53 -14.58
N ARG A 362 -13.32 5.63 -14.65
CA ARG A 362 -14.10 6.74 -14.08
C ARG A 362 -14.58 6.47 -12.66
N SER A 363 -14.42 5.24 -12.16
CA SER A 363 -14.78 4.87 -10.80
C SER A 363 -13.63 5.18 -9.85
N CYS A 364 -13.88 6.13 -8.95
CA CYS A 364 -13.00 6.48 -7.85
C CYS A 364 -13.69 6.13 -6.53
N ASN A 365 -12.88 5.75 -5.56
CA ASN A 365 -13.32 5.57 -4.18
C ASN A 365 -13.09 6.88 -3.41
N GLY A 366 -13.86 7.13 -2.37
CA GLY A 366 -13.75 8.37 -1.60
C GLY A 366 -14.24 8.26 -0.17
N GLY A 367 -14.22 9.38 0.53
CA GLY A 367 -14.65 9.45 1.91
C GLY A 367 -15.20 10.80 2.24
N LYS A 368 -16.33 10.80 2.93
CA LYS A 368 -17.05 11.98 3.41
C LYS A 368 -17.06 12.00 4.94
N GLY A 369 -17.06 13.19 5.53
CA GLY A 369 -17.15 13.30 6.98
C GLY A 369 -17.27 14.74 7.50
N LYS A 370 -17.73 14.86 8.74
CA LYS A 370 -17.82 16.11 9.51
C LYS A 370 -16.45 16.58 10.00
N SER A 371 -15.44 15.72 9.96
CA SER A 371 -14.04 16.05 10.27
C SER A 371 -13.09 15.50 9.21
N LYS A 372 -11.92 16.13 9.10
CA LYS A 372 -10.83 15.67 8.23
C LYS A 372 -10.49 14.20 8.44
N TRP A 373 -10.33 13.77 9.69
CA TRP A 373 -9.96 12.39 10.01
C TRP A 373 -11.05 11.40 9.62
N GLN A 374 -12.32 11.76 9.79
CA GLN A 374 -13.43 10.91 9.37
C GLN A 374 -13.45 10.72 7.85
N ALA A 375 -13.40 11.81 7.07
CA ALA A 375 -13.40 11.73 5.61
C ALA A 375 -12.16 10.98 5.08
N LYS A 376 -10.98 11.28 5.61
CA LYS A 376 -9.72 10.63 5.22
C LYS A 376 -9.73 9.13 5.52
N THR A 377 -10.29 8.73 6.66
CA THR A 377 -10.43 7.32 7.05
C THR A 377 -11.53 6.64 6.24
N GLY A 378 -12.62 7.33 5.93
CA GLY A 378 -13.67 6.83 5.03
C GLY A 378 -13.10 6.44 3.67
N ALA A 379 -12.27 7.31 3.07
CA ALA A 379 -11.62 7.03 1.79
C ALA A 379 -10.68 5.82 1.86
N LEU A 380 -9.90 5.72 2.95
CA LEU A 380 -9.05 4.57 3.20
C LEU A 380 -9.89 3.28 3.29
N CYS A 381 -10.94 3.29 4.12
CA CYS A 381 -11.75 2.11 4.42
C CYS A 381 -12.64 1.68 3.24
N GLU A 382 -13.22 2.60 2.48
CA GLU A 382 -13.95 2.25 1.26
C GLU A 382 -13.02 1.56 0.26
N ALA A 383 -11.82 2.08 0.05
CA ALA A 383 -10.88 1.42 -0.87
C ALA A 383 -10.42 0.03 -0.37
N ILE A 384 -10.29 -0.17 0.95
CA ILE A 384 -10.05 -1.50 1.55
C ILE A 384 -11.25 -2.42 1.30
N GLU A 385 -12.48 -1.93 1.50
CA GLU A 385 -13.70 -2.68 1.27
C GLU A 385 -13.80 -3.13 -0.19
N ARG A 386 -13.64 -2.22 -1.16
CA ARG A 386 -13.65 -2.56 -2.59
C ARG A 386 -12.58 -3.59 -2.93
N TYR A 387 -11.38 -3.45 -2.36
CA TYR A 387 -10.31 -4.43 -2.54
C TYR A 387 -10.67 -5.82 -2.00
N SER A 388 -11.30 -5.86 -0.83
CA SER A 388 -11.72 -7.10 -0.17
C SER A 388 -12.88 -7.80 -0.89
N MET A 389 -13.70 -7.06 -1.64
CA MET A 389 -14.79 -7.58 -2.49
C MET A 389 -14.28 -8.37 -3.70
N ILE A 390 -13.01 -8.18 -4.11
CA ILE A 390 -12.45 -8.88 -5.28
C ILE A 390 -12.27 -10.36 -4.98
N TYR A 391 -12.51 -11.21 -5.97
CA TYR A 391 -12.04 -12.59 -5.94
C TYR A 391 -10.50 -12.67 -6.01
N HIS A 392 -9.88 -13.20 -4.95
CA HIS A 392 -8.42 -13.32 -4.83
C HIS A 392 -7.88 -14.70 -5.24
N GLY A 393 -8.73 -15.59 -5.78
CA GLY A 393 -8.38 -16.97 -6.10
C GLY A 393 -8.62 -17.95 -4.95
N GLN A 394 -9.47 -17.60 -3.97
CA GLN A 394 -9.89 -18.51 -2.91
C GLN A 394 -10.67 -19.67 -3.52
N GLN A 395 -10.44 -20.91 -3.06
CA GLN A 395 -11.23 -22.04 -3.56
C GLN A 395 -12.71 -21.87 -3.18
N PRO A 396 -13.64 -22.13 -4.12
CA PRO A 396 -15.06 -22.11 -3.80
C PRO A 396 -15.39 -23.21 -2.79
N CYS A 397 -16.41 -22.98 -1.96
CA CYS A 397 -16.80 -23.93 -0.91
C CYS A 397 -17.45 -25.19 -1.49
N LYS A 398 -18.23 -25.02 -2.57
CA LYS A 398 -18.73 -26.09 -3.42
C LYS A 398 -18.43 -25.69 -4.87
N SER A 399 -17.75 -26.55 -5.60
CA SER A 399 -17.42 -26.28 -7.01
C SER A 399 -18.32 -27.11 -7.91
N SER A 400 -18.71 -26.54 -9.06
CA SER A 400 -19.50 -27.22 -10.09
C SER A 400 -20.71 -27.98 -9.51
N THR A 401 -21.57 -27.29 -8.76
CA THR A 401 -22.81 -27.86 -8.17
C THR A 401 -24.02 -27.10 -8.69
N SER A 402 -25.16 -27.75 -8.90
CA SER A 402 -26.40 -27.08 -9.31
C SER A 402 -27.18 -26.55 -8.11
N PHE A 403 -28.12 -25.63 -8.35
CA PHE A 403 -29.02 -25.13 -7.29
C PHE A 403 -29.89 -26.26 -6.74
N VAL A 404 -30.38 -27.14 -7.63
CA VAL A 404 -31.22 -28.29 -7.25
C VAL A 404 -30.46 -29.27 -6.35
N GLU A 405 -29.18 -29.51 -6.61
CA GLU A 405 -28.33 -30.39 -5.77
C GLU A 405 -28.11 -29.85 -4.35
N LEU A 406 -28.14 -28.52 -4.15
CA LEU A 406 -27.95 -27.89 -2.84
C LEU A 406 -29.25 -27.73 -2.03
N GLY A 407 -30.42 -27.87 -2.68
CA GLY A 407 -31.73 -27.76 -2.05
C GLY A 407 -31.89 -26.47 -1.22
N ASP A 408 -32.48 -26.59 -0.03
CA ASP A 408 -32.83 -25.46 0.86
C ASP A 408 -31.63 -24.70 1.46
N THR A 409 -30.41 -25.18 1.21
CA THR A 409 -29.20 -24.48 1.61
C THR A 409 -28.75 -23.45 0.58
N ALA A 410 -29.22 -23.53 -0.67
CA ALA A 410 -28.90 -22.56 -1.72
C ALA A 410 -29.90 -21.40 -1.76
N ILE A 411 -29.37 -20.21 -2.01
CA ILE A 411 -30.15 -18.99 -2.26
C ILE A 411 -30.10 -18.71 -3.76
N HIS A 412 -31.28 -18.68 -4.39
CA HIS A 412 -31.39 -18.36 -5.81
C HIS A 412 -30.95 -16.89 -6.02
N PRO A 413 -30.03 -16.59 -6.96
CA PRO A 413 -29.41 -15.26 -7.05
C PRO A 413 -30.43 -14.14 -7.33
N ASN A 414 -31.50 -14.41 -8.08
CA ASN A 414 -32.54 -13.42 -8.33
C ASN A 414 -33.41 -13.07 -7.10
N ARG A 415 -33.32 -13.81 -5.97
CA ARG A 415 -33.92 -13.36 -4.69
C ARG A 415 -33.16 -12.19 -4.08
N CYS A 416 -31.92 -11.95 -4.53
CA CYS A 416 -31.12 -10.81 -4.14
C CYS A 416 -31.18 -9.70 -5.19
N MET A 417 -31.10 -10.04 -6.48
CA MET A 417 -31.05 -9.06 -7.56
C MET A 417 -32.42 -8.47 -7.94
N ASN A 418 -33.52 -9.22 -7.74
CA ASN A 418 -34.90 -8.79 -7.98
C ASN A 418 -35.20 -8.28 -9.40
N PHE A 419 -34.56 -8.83 -10.44
CA PHE A 419 -34.95 -8.56 -11.83
C PHE A 419 -36.30 -9.21 -12.14
N SER A 420 -37.18 -8.46 -12.81
CA SER A 420 -38.48 -8.94 -13.27
C SER A 420 -38.35 -9.86 -14.49
N GLU A 421 -39.36 -10.71 -14.70
CA GLU A 421 -39.45 -11.54 -15.90
C GLU A 421 -39.43 -10.72 -17.19
N SER A 422 -40.07 -9.54 -17.19
CA SER A 422 -40.04 -8.63 -18.34
C SER A 422 -38.63 -8.11 -18.64
N GLN A 423 -37.82 -7.82 -17.61
CA GLN A 423 -36.42 -7.43 -17.79
C GLN A 423 -35.58 -8.57 -18.37
N PHE A 424 -35.79 -9.81 -17.92
CA PHE A 424 -35.09 -10.96 -18.50
C PHE A 424 -35.49 -11.22 -19.96
N VAL A 425 -36.78 -11.14 -20.29
CA VAL A 425 -37.27 -11.32 -21.67
C VAL A 425 -36.73 -10.23 -22.60
N ASN A 426 -36.63 -8.99 -22.14
CA ASN A 426 -36.19 -7.84 -22.94
C ASN A 426 -34.69 -7.53 -22.79
N ARG A 427 -33.93 -8.45 -22.20
CA ARG A 427 -32.53 -8.24 -21.79
C ARG A 427 -31.66 -7.68 -22.91
N GLU A 428 -31.69 -8.29 -24.09
CA GLU A 428 -30.81 -7.94 -25.20
C GLU A 428 -31.06 -6.49 -25.65
N ALA A 429 -32.32 -6.09 -25.75
CA ALA A 429 -32.70 -4.73 -26.11
C ALA A 429 -32.29 -3.72 -25.02
N ILE A 430 -32.54 -4.04 -23.74
CA ILE A 430 -32.15 -3.21 -22.60
C ILE A 430 -30.63 -3.01 -22.59
N ASN A 431 -29.86 -4.08 -22.67
CA ASN A 431 -28.40 -4.03 -22.57
C ASN A 431 -27.75 -3.32 -23.77
N GLN A 432 -28.33 -3.39 -24.96
CA GLN A 432 -27.85 -2.66 -26.14
C GLN A 432 -28.04 -1.14 -26.04
N GLN A 433 -29.13 -0.70 -25.40
CA GLN A 433 -29.44 0.73 -25.22
C GLN A 433 -28.80 1.31 -23.95
N CYS A 434 -28.27 0.45 -23.08
CA CYS A 434 -27.73 0.85 -21.80
C CYS A 434 -26.28 1.33 -21.89
N SER A 435 -26.03 2.56 -21.48
CA SER A 435 -24.67 3.10 -21.30
C SER A 435 -24.13 2.91 -19.89
N ALA A 436 -25.00 2.61 -18.91
CA ALA A 436 -24.68 2.46 -17.50
C ALA A 436 -24.53 0.99 -17.12
N PHE A 437 -23.31 0.56 -16.78
CA PHE A 437 -23.04 -0.85 -16.48
C PHE A 437 -23.89 -1.42 -15.32
N TYR A 438 -24.29 -0.58 -14.35
CA TYR A 438 -25.12 -0.98 -13.20
C TYR A 438 -26.59 -1.21 -13.54
N SER A 439 -27.02 -0.86 -14.76
CA SER A 439 -28.38 -1.11 -15.26
C SER A 439 -28.44 -2.29 -16.24
N LEU A 440 -27.32 -3.01 -16.41
CA LEU A 440 -27.28 -4.21 -17.23
C LEU A 440 -28.06 -5.35 -16.57
N VAL A 441 -28.83 -6.09 -17.38
CA VAL A 441 -29.59 -7.26 -16.94
C VAL A 441 -28.74 -8.52 -17.17
N PRO A 442 -28.54 -9.38 -16.14
CA PRO A 442 -27.78 -10.62 -16.28
C PRO A 442 -28.58 -11.66 -17.05
N VAL A 443 -27.92 -12.75 -17.46
CA VAL A 443 -28.64 -13.92 -18.01
C VAL A 443 -29.47 -14.54 -16.91
N LYS A 444 -30.70 -14.97 -17.26
CA LYS A 444 -31.57 -15.68 -16.33
C LYS A 444 -30.88 -16.95 -15.82
N PHE A 445 -30.80 -17.09 -14.51
CA PHE A 445 -30.14 -18.22 -13.88
C PHE A 445 -30.92 -19.52 -14.12
N ASP A 446 -30.27 -20.54 -14.67
CA ASP A 446 -30.80 -21.89 -14.83
C ASP A 446 -30.49 -22.72 -13.56
N PRO A 447 -31.50 -23.19 -12.81
CA PRO A 447 -31.29 -23.98 -11.59
C PRO A 447 -30.52 -25.30 -11.78
N TYR A 448 -30.51 -25.84 -13.00
CA TYR A 448 -29.78 -27.08 -13.33
C TYR A 448 -28.33 -26.82 -13.73
N HIS A 449 -27.99 -25.57 -14.09
CA HIS A 449 -26.64 -25.22 -14.47
C HIS A 449 -25.69 -25.32 -13.27
N ARG A 450 -24.53 -25.95 -13.48
CA ARG A 450 -23.54 -26.17 -12.43
C ARG A 450 -22.64 -24.96 -12.31
N VAL A 451 -22.58 -24.38 -11.12
CA VAL A 451 -21.76 -23.21 -10.81
C VAL A 451 -20.96 -23.42 -9.54
N ASP A 452 -20.04 -22.51 -9.27
CA ASP A 452 -19.33 -22.46 -8.01
C ASP A 452 -20.14 -21.67 -6.97
N TRP A 453 -20.10 -22.14 -5.73
CA TRP A 453 -20.85 -21.57 -4.63
C TRP A 453 -19.93 -21.15 -3.49
N THR A 454 -20.25 -19.98 -2.93
CA THR A 454 -19.63 -19.41 -1.75
C THR A 454 -20.56 -19.65 -0.56
N SER A 455 -19.98 -20.13 0.54
CA SER A 455 -20.72 -20.22 1.80
C SER A 455 -20.96 -18.82 2.35
N VAL A 456 -22.15 -18.58 2.87
CA VAL A 456 -22.52 -17.37 3.61
C VAL A 456 -23.17 -17.79 4.92
N TYR A 457 -23.12 -16.92 5.93
CA TYR A 457 -23.68 -17.23 7.24
C TYR A 457 -24.98 -16.45 7.48
N SER A 458 -26.09 -17.15 7.70
CA SER A 458 -27.36 -16.55 8.08
C SER A 458 -27.31 -16.21 9.57
N LEU A 459 -27.39 -14.92 9.89
CA LEU A 459 -27.49 -14.46 11.28
C LEU A 459 -28.87 -14.70 11.90
N VAL A 460 -29.89 -14.90 11.05
CA VAL A 460 -31.27 -15.16 11.47
C VAL A 460 -31.43 -16.65 11.80
N ASP A 461 -30.99 -17.51 10.89
CA ASP A 461 -31.15 -18.97 11.04
C ASP A 461 -29.99 -19.61 11.79
N HIS A 462 -28.90 -18.86 12.03
CA HIS A 462 -27.64 -19.35 12.59
C HIS A 462 -27.00 -20.53 11.82
N THR A 463 -27.22 -20.59 10.49
CA THR A 463 -26.76 -21.68 9.63
C THR A 463 -25.96 -21.17 8.42
N ILE A 464 -25.17 -22.07 7.83
CA ILE A 464 -24.50 -21.80 6.56
C ILE A 464 -25.50 -21.98 5.42
N LYS A 465 -25.56 -20.97 4.55
CA LYS A 465 -26.25 -21.01 3.25
C LYS A 465 -25.22 -20.85 2.13
N TYR A 466 -25.67 -20.97 0.89
CA TYR A 466 -24.81 -20.86 -0.29
C TYR A 466 -25.39 -19.88 -1.29
N LEU A 467 -24.56 -18.96 -1.79
CA LEU A 467 -24.85 -18.12 -2.95
C LEU A 467 -23.85 -18.44 -4.07
N PRO A 468 -24.22 -18.22 -5.35
CA PRO A 468 -23.28 -18.32 -6.44
C PRO A 468 -22.06 -17.42 -6.20
N SER A 469 -20.85 -17.93 -6.39
CA SER A 469 -19.62 -17.17 -6.15
C SER A 469 -19.51 -15.92 -7.05
N ALA A 470 -20.11 -15.98 -8.25
CA ALA A 470 -20.20 -14.85 -9.17
C ALA A 470 -21.06 -13.69 -8.64
N PHE A 471 -21.98 -13.95 -7.69
CA PHE A 471 -22.71 -12.91 -6.98
C PHE A 471 -21.89 -12.33 -5.81
N CYS A 472 -21.12 -13.18 -5.12
CA CYS A 472 -20.45 -12.81 -3.87
C CYS A 472 -19.16 -11.99 -4.06
N TYR A 473 -18.50 -12.11 -5.21
CA TYR A 473 -17.20 -11.48 -5.45
C TYR A 473 -17.18 -10.71 -6.77
N ALA A 474 -16.62 -9.52 -6.74
CA ALA A 474 -16.22 -8.82 -7.95
C ALA A 474 -15.07 -9.56 -8.65
N GLN A 475 -15.01 -9.46 -9.98
CA GLN A 475 -13.98 -10.10 -10.80
C GLN A 475 -13.93 -11.63 -10.66
N TYR A 476 -15.04 -12.27 -10.30
CA TYR A 476 -15.12 -13.72 -10.35
C TYR A 476 -14.85 -14.22 -11.79
N PRO A 477 -14.01 -15.26 -11.99
CA PRO A 477 -13.70 -15.77 -13.31
C PRO A 477 -14.96 -16.21 -14.06
N HIS A 478 -15.04 -15.81 -15.32
CA HIS A 478 -16.10 -16.18 -16.25
C HIS A 478 -15.51 -16.23 -17.66
N ASP A 479 -16.07 -17.10 -18.50
CA ASP A 479 -15.61 -17.32 -19.87
C ASP A 479 -16.20 -16.32 -20.86
N ASP A 480 -17.43 -15.85 -20.62
CA ASP A 480 -18.14 -14.88 -21.45
C ASP A 480 -18.78 -13.76 -20.61
N GLU A 481 -18.33 -12.53 -20.82
CA GLU A 481 -18.87 -11.31 -20.18
C GLU A 481 -20.36 -11.08 -20.52
N LYS A 482 -20.86 -11.66 -21.62
CA LYS A 482 -22.28 -11.56 -22.01
C LYS A 482 -23.15 -12.63 -21.34
N ALA A 483 -22.56 -13.65 -20.74
CA ALA A 483 -23.25 -14.79 -20.13
C ALA A 483 -23.27 -14.73 -18.59
N LEU A 484 -23.03 -13.55 -18.01
CA LEU A 484 -23.00 -13.37 -16.56
C LEU A 484 -24.38 -13.63 -15.94
N ILE A 485 -24.44 -14.52 -14.96
CA ILE A 485 -25.65 -14.84 -14.18
C ILE A 485 -25.95 -13.85 -13.06
N ALA A 486 -24.97 -12.99 -12.74
CA ALA A 486 -25.07 -11.93 -11.76
C ALA A 486 -24.03 -10.84 -12.07
N TYR A 487 -24.36 -9.59 -11.73
CA TYR A 487 -23.40 -8.50 -11.65
C TYR A 487 -23.16 -8.21 -10.17
N PRO A 488 -21.97 -8.51 -9.62
CA PRO A 488 -21.67 -8.20 -8.24
C PRO A 488 -21.60 -6.68 -8.07
N ASP A 489 -22.50 -6.14 -7.26
CA ASP A 489 -22.48 -4.76 -6.81
C ASP A 489 -21.93 -4.66 -5.39
N SER A 490 -21.83 -3.44 -4.86
CA SER A 490 -21.31 -3.21 -3.52
C SER A 490 -22.36 -3.00 -2.45
N ASN A 491 -23.63 -3.16 -2.77
CA ASN A 491 -24.71 -2.90 -1.84
C ASN A 491 -24.58 -3.83 -0.63
N GLY A 492 -24.42 -3.24 0.56
CA GLY A 492 -24.19 -3.97 1.80
C GLY A 492 -22.75 -4.45 2.01
N CYS A 493 -21.82 -4.13 1.11
CA CYS A 493 -20.39 -4.23 1.40
C CYS A 493 -20.00 -3.14 2.40
N ALA A 494 -19.20 -3.51 3.40
CA ALA A 494 -18.73 -2.54 4.39
C ALA A 494 -17.42 -2.98 5.05
N ALA A 495 -16.63 -2.00 5.48
CA ALA A 495 -15.46 -2.20 6.32
C ALA A 495 -15.68 -1.68 7.75
N GLY A 496 -15.06 -2.34 8.72
CA GLY A 496 -15.04 -1.97 10.13
C GLY A 496 -13.76 -2.43 10.81
N ASN A 497 -13.47 -1.91 12.00
CA ASN A 497 -12.36 -2.40 12.83
C ASN A 497 -12.67 -3.79 13.41
N THR A 498 -13.95 -4.17 13.44
CA THR A 498 -14.46 -5.48 13.84
C THR A 498 -15.49 -5.99 12.83
N HIS A 499 -15.76 -7.31 12.84
CA HIS A 499 -16.82 -7.89 12.02
C HIS A 499 -18.21 -7.31 12.35
N ALA A 500 -18.49 -7.04 13.64
CA ALA A 500 -19.77 -6.47 14.06
C ALA A 500 -19.98 -5.05 13.50
N GLU A 501 -18.93 -4.22 13.45
CA GLU A 501 -19.01 -2.89 12.83
C GLU A 501 -19.28 -2.97 11.32
N ALA A 502 -18.58 -3.88 10.62
CA ALA A 502 -18.78 -4.09 9.18
C ALA A 502 -20.20 -4.59 8.89
N ILE A 503 -20.68 -5.59 9.64
CA ILE A 503 -22.04 -6.11 9.49
C ILE A 503 -23.07 -5.00 9.73
N LEU A 504 -22.96 -4.25 10.84
CA LEU A 504 -23.89 -3.17 11.16
C LEU A 504 -23.94 -2.11 10.06
N GLN A 505 -22.76 -1.69 9.56
CA GLN A 505 -22.69 -0.69 8.49
C GLN A 505 -23.28 -1.22 7.18
N GLY A 506 -22.98 -2.47 6.80
CA GLY A 506 -23.54 -3.10 5.61
C GLY A 506 -25.06 -3.26 5.70
N THR A 507 -25.59 -3.62 6.87
CA THR A 507 -27.03 -3.69 7.13
C THR A 507 -27.69 -2.32 6.99
N PHE A 508 -27.10 -1.26 7.54
CA PHE A 508 -27.63 0.09 7.36
C PHE A 508 -27.58 0.56 5.91
N GLU A 509 -26.56 0.18 5.15
CA GLU A 509 -26.52 0.48 3.72
C GLU A 509 -27.64 -0.24 2.96
N LEU A 510 -27.93 -1.51 3.27
CA LEU A 510 -29.03 -2.24 2.65
C LEU A 510 -30.39 -1.55 2.93
N ILE A 511 -30.62 -1.12 4.17
CA ILE A 511 -31.84 -0.38 4.56
C ILE A 511 -31.89 0.97 3.85
N GLU A 512 -30.77 1.70 3.76
CA GLU A 512 -30.66 2.98 3.04
C GLU A 512 -31.08 2.82 1.58
N ARG A 513 -30.55 1.80 0.90
CA ARG A 513 -30.80 1.54 -0.53
C ARG A 513 -32.22 1.05 -0.78
N ASP A 514 -32.76 0.21 0.09
CA ASP A 514 -34.15 -0.25 0.04
C ASP A 514 -35.14 0.93 0.15
N ALA A 515 -34.99 1.76 1.18
CA ALA A 515 -35.82 2.93 1.39
C ALA A 515 -35.71 3.93 0.22
N ALA A 516 -34.49 4.16 -0.27
CA ALA A 516 -34.26 5.05 -1.42
C ALA A 516 -34.92 4.50 -2.69
N ALA A 517 -34.85 3.19 -2.95
CA ALA A 517 -35.49 2.56 -4.10
C ALA A 517 -37.03 2.67 -4.01
N ILE A 518 -37.61 2.38 -2.85
CA ILE A 518 -39.06 2.51 -2.62
C ILE A 518 -39.50 3.95 -2.88
N TRP A 519 -38.82 4.93 -2.30
CA TRP A 519 -39.14 6.35 -2.50
C TRP A 519 -38.99 6.79 -3.96
N TRP A 520 -37.84 6.49 -4.58
CA TRP A 520 -37.47 6.98 -5.91
C TRP A 520 -38.34 6.38 -7.02
N TYR A 521 -38.45 5.05 -7.07
CA TYR A 521 -39.15 4.38 -8.16
C TYR A 521 -40.67 4.55 -8.09
N ASN A 522 -41.24 4.68 -6.88
CA ASN A 522 -42.67 4.94 -6.70
C ASN A 522 -43.02 6.44 -6.67
N LYS A 523 -42.02 7.34 -6.70
CA LYS A 523 -42.19 8.80 -6.64
C LYS A 523 -43.06 9.24 -5.45
N ILE A 524 -42.83 8.62 -4.30
CA ILE A 524 -43.64 8.84 -3.10
C ILE A 524 -43.34 10.23 -2.52
N PRO A 525 -44.34 11.10 -2.31
CA PRO A 525 -44.15 12.35 -1.56
C PRO A 525 -43.75 12.04 -0.11
N ARG A 526 -42.72 12.71 0.39
CA ARG A 526 -42.19 12.52 1.75
C ARG A 526 -42.08 13.85 2.48
N ALA A 527 -42.26 13.81 3.79
CA ALA A 527 -42.18 14.99 4.64
C ALA A 527 -40.74 15.49 4.72
N GLU A 528 -40.59 16.82 4.71
CA GLU A 528 -39.34 17.47 5.05
C GLU A 528 -39.09 17.34 6.56
N VAL A 529 -37.83 17.12 6.92
CA VAL A 529 -37.36 17.19 8.29
C VAL A 529 -37.11 18.66 8.64
N ASP A 530 -37.76 19.16 9.69
CA ASP A 530 -37.44 20.48 10.22
C ASP A 530 -36.06 20.46 10.90
N LEU A 531 -35.05 20.86 10.14
CA LEU A 531 -33.66 20.89 10.59
C LEU A 531 -33.42 21.95 11.69
N GLN A 532 -34.26 22.97 11.80
CA GLN A 532 -34.10 24.03 12.81
C GLN A 532 -34.46 23.52 14.21
N CYS A 533 -35.42 22.61 14.31
CA CYS A 533 -35.84 22.01 15.57
C CYS A 533 -34.88 20.95 16.13
N ILE A 534 -33.86 20.53 15.38
CA ILE A 534 -32.91 19.48 15.82
C ILE A 534 -31.94 20.02 16.90
N GLY A 535 -31.64 21.32 16.90
CA GLY A 535 -30.73 21.92 17.89
C GLY A 535 -29.27 21.46 17.76
N ASN A 536 -28.80 21.18 16.54
CA ASN A 536 -27.43 20.71 16.29
C ASN A 536 -26.60 21.78 15.56
N ASP A 537 -25.50 22.22 16.18
CA ASP A 537 -24.65 23.32 15.67
C ASP A 537 -24.05 23.03 14.28
N TYR A 538 -23.73 21.77 13.99
CA TYR A 538 -23.23 21.38 12.67
C TYR A 538 -24.30 21.55 11.60
N ILE A 539 -25.54 21.15 11.90
CA ILE A 539 -26.68 21.31 10.99
C ILE A 539 -26.97 22.80 10.76
N THR A 540 -26.98 23.62 11.82
CA THR A 540 -27.14 25.08 11.68
C THR A 540 -26.06 25.68 10.78
N SER A 541 -24.81 25.29 10.99
CA SER A 541 -23.66 25.76 10.21
C SER A 541 -23.71 25.33 8.75
N ILE A 542 -24.11 24.08 8.47
CA ILE A 542 -24.17 23.57 7.09
C ILE A 542 -25.30 24.24 6.29
N ILE A 543 -26.44 24.52 6.92
CA ILE A 543 -27.55 25.27 6.29
C ILE A 543 -27.07 26.67 5.89
N GLN A 544 -26.42 27.39 6.80
CA GLN A 544 -25.88 28.72 6.52
C GLN A 544 -24.82 28.70 5.41
N PHE A 545 -23.96 27.67 5.40
CA PHE A 545 -22.95 27.48 4.36
C PHE A 545 -23.56 27.24 2.97
N TYR A 546 -24.55 26.35 2.84
CA TYR A 546 -25.20 26.15 1.54
C TYR A 546 -25.95 27.41 1.07
N LYS A 547 -26.59 28.12 2.00
CA LYS A 547 -27.26 29.40 1.71
C LYS A 547 -26.27 30.46 1.20
N SER A 548 -25.08 30.58 1.80
CA SER A 548 -24.04 31.53 1.36
C SER A 548 -23.48 31.18 -0.02
N LYS A 549 -23.52 29.90 -0.42
CA LYS A 549 -23.20 29.44 -1.79
C LYS A 549 -24.38 29.52 -2.77
N GLY A 550 -25.49 30.17 -2.38
CA GLY A 550 -26.68 30.31 -3.23
C GLY A 550 -27.40 28.99 -3.50
N ARG A 551 -27.36 28.05 -2.55
CA ARG A 551 -27.99 26.73 -2.65
C ARG A 551 -29.00 26.51 -1.53
N ALA A 552 -30.06 25.79 -1.86
CA ALA A 552 -30.96 25.22 -0.87
C ALA A 552 -30.39 23.89 -0.34
N LEU A 553 -30.84 23.49 0.85
CA LEU A 553 -30.58 22.17 1.43
C LEU A 553 -31.88 21.71 2.12
N TYR A 554 -32.46 20.64 1.61
CA TYR A 554 -33.64 19.96 2.16
C TYR A 554 -33.25 18.57 2.62
N VAL A 555 -33.92 18.05 3.63
CA VAL A 555 -33.77 16.66 4.07
C VAL A 555 -35.17 16.05 4.14
N LEU A 556 -35.38 14.94 3.45
CA LEU A 556 -36.63 14.19 3.46
C LEU A 556 -36.50 12.96 4.33
N ASP A 557 -37.53 12.66 5.12
CA ASP A 557 -37.65 11.39 5.83
C ASP A 557 -38.21 10.32 4.89
N ILE A 558 -37.39 9.32 4.57
CA ILE A 558 -37.75 8.20 3.72
C ILE A 558 -37.89 6.88 4.48
N THR A 559 -37.96 6.92 5.81
CA THR A 559 -38.07 5.75 6.69
C THR A 559 -39.21 4.82 6.29
N THR A 560 -38.91 3.52 6.23
CA THR A 560 -39.81 2.45 5.80
C THR A 560 -40.29 1.60 6.98
N ASP A 561 -40.85 0.42 6.69
CA ASP A 561 -41.42 -0.55 7.63
C ASP A 561 -40.40 -1.13 8.63
N PHE A 562 -39.09 -1.05 8.34
CA PHE A 562 -38.05 -1.38 9.32
C PHE A 562 -37.99 -0.42 10.51
N ASN A 563 -38.62 0.76 10.40
CA ASN A 563 -38.62 1.80 11.44
C ASN A 563 -37.20 2.22 11.88
N ILE A 564 -36.26 2.23 10.92
CA ILE A 564 -34.88 2.70 11.10
C ILE A 564 -34.73 4.04 10.36
N PRO A 565 -34.33 5.13 11.04
CA PRO A 565 -34.29 6.47 10.45
C PRO A 565 -33.43 6.51 9.19
N THR A 566 -34.06 6.81 8.05
CA THR A 566 -33.38 6.92 6.76
C THR A 566 -33.79 8.21 6.08
N PHE A 567 -32.81 8.96 5.57
CA PHE A 567 -33.02 10.30 5.03
C PHE A 567 -32.38 10.47 3.66
N VAL A 568 -32.93 11.37 2.85
CA VAL A 568 -32.30 11.86 1.62
C VAL A 568 -32.06 13.35 1.74
N ALA A 569 -30.84 13.80 1.48
CA ALA A 569 -30.53 15.23 1.43
C ALA A 569 -30.52 15.72 -0.02
N ILE A 570 -31.26 16.80 -0.28
CA ILE A 570 -31.41 17.38 -1.62
C ILE A 570 -30.90 18.82 -1.60
N SER A 571 -30.00 19.15 -2.52
CA SER A 571 -29.52 20.51 -2.69
C SER A 571 -29.61 20.97 -4.14
N TYR A 572 -30.11 22.17 -4.39
CA TYR A 572 -30.21 22.77 -5.72
C TYR A 572 -29.85 24.27 -5.66
N LYS A 573 -29.59 24.89 -6.83
CA LYS A 573 -29.29 26.33 -6.90
C LYS A 573 -30.53 27.17 -6.68
N LEU A 574 -30.49 28.12 -5.75
CA LEU A 574 -31.61 29.03 -5.46
C LEU A 574 -31.99 29.91 -6.65
N SER A 575 -31.03 30.25 -7.51
CA SER A 575 -31.25 31.15 -8.64
C SER A 575 -32.17 30.60 -9.73
N ASN A 576 -32.23 29.27 -9.91
CA ASN A 576 -32.97 28.67 -11.03
C ASN A 576 -33.53 27.27 -10.77
N GLY A 577 -33.42 26.73 -9.56
CA GLY A 577 -33.90 25.39 -9.23
C GLY A 577 -33.11 24.25 -9.88
N LYS A 578 -32.07 24.53 -10.67
CA LYS A 578 -31.28 23.52 -11.40
C LYS A 578 -30.07 23.04 -10.60
N GLY A 579 -29.43 22.00 -11.13
CA GLY A 579 -28.22 21.42 -10.55
C GLY A 579 -28.51 20.74 -9.22
N ALA A 580 -29.63 20.01 -9.15
CA ALA A 580 -29.99 19.20 -8.01
C ALA A 580 -28.92 18.12 -7.78
N ALA A 581 -28.47 18.01 -6.54
CA ALA A 581 -27.63 16.94 -6.04
C ALA A 581 -28.40 16.22 -4.94
N LEU A 582 -28.38 14.89 -5.00
CA LEU A 582 -28.96 13.99 -4.02
C LEU A 582 -27.81 13.34 -3.25
N PHE A 583 -27.93 13.30 -1.92
CA PHE A 583 -26.92 12.76 -1.02
C PHE A 583 -27.51 11.78 -0.03
#